data_AF-A0A6I3FZ60-F1
#
_entry.id   AF-A0A6I3FZ60-F1
#
_cell.length_a   1.000
_cell.length_b   1.000
_cell.length_c   1.000
_cell.angle_alpha   90.00
_cell.angle_beta   90.00
_cell.angle_gamma   90.00
#
_symmetry.space_group_name_H-M   'P 1'
#
loop_
_entity.id
_entity.type
_entity.pdbx_description
1 polymer ?
#
loop_
_entity_poly.entity_id
_entity_poly.type
_entity_poly.pdbx_seq_one_letter_code
_entity_poly.pdbx_strand_id
1 'polypeptide(L)' 'MIKAAVLGSPISHSLSPHIHSLAYEFLGVKADYSRFEVKSGE' A
#
# COMPACT_ATOMS: atom_id res chain seq x y z
N MET A 1 5.30 11.29 8.93
CA MET A 1 5.13 10.64 7.60
C MET A 1 4.21 9.47 7.82
N ILE A 2 3.05 9.46 7.17
CA ILE A 2 2.06 8.40 7.34
C ILE A 2 2.60 7.15 6.64
N LYS A 3 2.44 5.98 7.27
CA LYS A 3 2.75 4.69 6.65
C LYS A 3 1.48 3.88 6.55
N ALA A 4 1.12 3.48 5.35
CA ALA A 4 -0.03 2.66 5.06
C ALA A 4 0.41 1.43 4.25
N ALA A 5 -0.38 0.37 4.31
CA ALA A 5 -0.10 -0.81 3.53
C ALA A 5 -1.35 -1.63 3.23
N VAL A 6 -1.23 -2.46 2.19
CA VAL A 6 -2.16 -3.56 1.92
C VAL A 6 -1.49 -4.89 2.28
N LEU A 7 -2.20 -5.71 3.06
CA LEU A 7 -1.76 -7.03 3.53
C LEU A 7 -2.64 -8.10 2.88
N GLY A 8 -2.05 -9.22 2.46
CA GLY A 8 -2.81 -10.37 2.00
C GLY A 8 -1.94 -11.43 1.35
N SER A 9 -2.57 -12.53 0.92
CA SER A 9 -1.92 -13.62 0.20
C SER A 9 -2.89 -14.30 -0.76
N PRO A 10 -2.61 -14.38 -2.08
CA PRO A 10 -1.53 -13.70 -2.79
C PRO A 10 -1.83 -12.20 -2.94
N ILE A 11 -0.84 -11.31 -2.79
CA ILE A 11 -1.09 -9.86 -2.87
C ILE A 11 -0.43 -9.16 -4.08
N SER A 12 0.38 -9.88 -4.84
CA SER A 12 1.20 -9.35 -5.95
C SER A 12 0.42 -8.64 -7.07
N HIS A 13 -0.89 -8.87 -7.18
CA HIS A 13 -1.78 -8.27 -8.18
C HIS A 13 -2.40 -6.92 -7.75
N SER A 14 -2.28 -6.53 -6.47
CA SER A 14 -3.01 -5.38 -5.93
C SER A 14 -2.52 -4.03 -6.49
N LEU A 15 -3.37 -3.27 -7.17
CA LEU A 15 -2.99 -1.93 -7.67
C LEU A 15 -3.00 -0.85 -6.59
N SER A 16 -3.39 -1.17 -5.36
CA SER A 16 -3.49 -0.20 -4.25
C SER A 16 -2.21 0.62 -4.04
N PRO A 17 -0.99 0.04 -4.02
CA PRO A 17 0.23 0.85 -3.85
C PRO A 17 0.42 1.90 -4.93
N HIS A 18 0.09 1.57 -6.19
CA HIS A 18 0.22 2.51 -7.30
C HIS A 18 -0.80 3.66 -7.18
N ILE A 19 -2.07 3.32 -6.90
CA ILE A 19 -3.15 4.30 -6.77
C ILE A 19 -2.90 5.24 -5.57
N HIS A 20 -2.54 4.69 -4.41
CA HIS A 20 -2.32 5.49 -3.21
C HIS A 20 -1.05 6.35 -3.30
N SER A 21 0.03 5.86 -3.91
CA SER A 21 1.22 6.67 -4.16
C SER A 21 0.89 7.90 -5.00
N LEU A 22 0.16 7.72 -6.11
CA LEU A 22 -0.28 8.82 -6.97
C LEU A 22 -1.22 9.79 -6.25
N ALA A 23 -2.17 9.26 -5.46
CA ALA A 23 -3.07 10.09 -4.67
C ALA A 23 -2.33 10.94 -3.63
N TYR A 24 -1.32 10.37 -2.96
CA TYR A 24 -0.51 11.10 -1.99
C TYR A 24 0.34 12.19 -2.64
N GLU A 25 0.93 11.90 -3.80
CA GLU A 25 1.65 12.90 -4.58
C GLU A 25 0.73 14.04 -5.01
N PHE A 26 -0.43 13.72 -5.60
CA PHE A 26 -1.40 14.70 -6.08
C PHE A 26 -1.94 15.60 -4.94
N LEU A 27 -2.16 15.04 -3.75
CA LEU A 27 -2.68 15.76 -2.60
C LEU A 27 -1.58 16.44 -1.76
N GLY A 28 -0.30 16.28 -2.10
CA GLY A 28 0.82 16.80 -1.31
C GLY A 28 0.95 16.17 0.07
N VAL A 29 0.45 14.94 0.25
CA VAL A 29 0.47 14.24 1.53
C VAL A 29 1.80 13.50 1.69
N LYS A 30 2.53 13.78 2.77
CA LYS A 30 3.77 13.06 3.10
C LYS A 30 3.47 11.68 3.68
N ALA A 31 3.21 10.72 2.80
CA ALA A 31 2.88 9.34 3.14
C ALA A 31 3.60 8.32 2.23
N ASP A 32 3.75 7.11 2.75
CA ASP A 32 4.25 5.93 2.03
C ASP A 32 3.16 4.85 2.03
N TYR A 33 2.96 4.19 0.89
CA TYR A 33 2.04 3.06 0.77
C TYR A 33 2.78 1.84 0.23
N SER A 34 2.79 0.77 1.03
CA SER A 34 3.52 -0.46 0.71
C SER A 34 2.59 -1.68 0.58
N ARG A 35 3.11 -2.78 0.05
CA ARG A 35 2.42 -4.06 -0.07
C ARG A 35 3.20 -5.12 0.67
N PHE A 36 2.52 -5.95 1.47
CA PHE A 36 3.14 -7.08 2.17
C PHE A 36 2.36 -8.37 1.94
N GLU A 37 3.09 -9.42 1.58
CA GLU A 37 2.59 -10.79 1.48
C GLU A 37 2.50 -11.36 2.89
N VAL A 38 1.28 -11.61 3.36
CA VAL A 38 0.99 -12.09 4.72
C VAL A 38 -0.01 -13.23 4.62
N LYS A 39 0.38 -14.41 5.10
CA LYS A 39 -0.48 -15.60 5.10
C LYS A 39 -1.46 -15.56 6.25
N SER A 40 -2.50 -16.39 6.16
CA SER A 40 -3.45 -16.54 7.28
C SER A 40 -2.74 -17.07 8.52
N GLY A 41 -2.88 -16.36 9.64
CA GLY A 41 -2.28 -16.72 10.92
C GLY A 41 -0.85 -16.22 11.15
N GLU A 42 -0.34 -15.35 10.27
CA GLU A 42 0.93 -14.61 10.44
C GLU A 42 0.71 -13.22 11.05
#